data_AF-A0A2U1NTQ9-F1
#
_entry.id   AF-A0A2U1NTQ9-F1
#
_cell.length_a   1.000
_cell.length_b   1.000
_cell.length_c   1.000
_cell.angle_alpha   90.00
_cell.angle_beta   90.00
_cell.angle_gamma   90.00
#
_symmetry.space_group_name_H-M   'P 1'
#
loop_
_entity.id
_entity.type
_entity.pdbx_description
1 polymer ?
#
loop_
_entity_poly.entity_id
_entity_poly.type
_entity_poly.pdbx_seq_one_letter_code
_entity_poly.pdbx_strand_id
1 'polypeptide(L)'
;MVNCFCGNQAVMRTSWTHTNPGRRFLSCAQIVTNCDFFLWFDPPMCARARAIIPGLLTARNALEAHEVGIKHLLRLRVVTKRSARCDSTKSLVLGVSTRWNSTYNVLEVAHEFKDAFARYDLENVDFGLHIIRDKGHLVPTLED
;
A
#
# COMPACT_ATOMS: atom_id res chain seq x y z
N MET A 1 20.61 -33.14 8.47
CA MET A 1 20.45 -31.98 7.57
C MET A 1 19.95 -32.51 6.23
N VAL A 2 18.91 -31.90 5.65
CA VAL A 2 18.34 -32.38 4.36
C VAL A 2 18.92 -31.52 3.25
N ASN A 3 19.48 -32.15 2.22
CA ASN A 3 20.05 -31.46 1.05
C ASN A 3 19.09 -31.59 -0.14
N CYS A 4 19.03 -30.56 -0.99
CA CYS A 4 18.29 -30.61 -2.24
C CYS A 4 19.08 -31.34 -3.33
N PHE A 5 18.48 -31.51 -4.52
CA PHE A 5 19.14 -32.18 -5.66
C PHE A 5 20.34 -31.42 -6.22
N CYS A 6 20.51 -30.14 -5.88
CA CYS A 6 21.72 -29.37 -6.23
C CYS A 6 22.88 -29.57 -5.22
N GLY A 7 22.69 -30.36 -4.17
CA GLY A 7 23.68 -30.55 -3.09
C GLY A 7 23.66 -29.46 -2.00
N ASN A 8 22.85 -28.41 -2.16
CA ASN A 8 22.69 -27.34 -1.18
C ASN A 8 21.78 -27.76 -0.02
N GLN A 9 21.93 -27.13 1.14
CA GLN A 9 21.01 -27.31 2.27
C GLN A 9 19.59 -26.86 1.88
N ALA A 10 18.60 -27.72 2.13
CA ALA A 10 17.20 -27.40 1.92
C ALA A 10 16.69 -26.37 2.94
N VAL A 11 15.80 -25.49 2.51
CA VAL A 11 15.20 -24.43 3.34
C VAL A 11 13.74 -24.76 3.65
N MET A 12 13.28 -24.38 4.83
CA MET A 12 11.89 -24.56 5.25
C MET A 12 11.02 -23.43 4.71
N ARG A 13 9.87 -23.78 4.13
CA ARG A 13 8.85 -22.86 3.61
C ARG A 13 7.46 -23.29 4.07
N THR A 14 6.52 -22.37 4.00
CA THR A 14 5.11 -22.60 4.38
C THR A 14 4.25 -22.59 3.12
N SER A 15 3.41 -23.60 2.95
CA SER A 15 2.40 -23.63 1.90
C SER A 15 1.24 -22.72 2.28
N TRP A 16 0.83 -21.86 1.35
CA TRP A 16 -0.34 -21.00 1.47
C TRP A 16 -1.46 -21.42 0.50
N THR A 17 -1.38 -22.65 0.01
CA THR A 17 -2.42 -23.22 -0.86
C THR A 17 -3.68 -23.53 -0.06
N HIS A 18 -4.84 -23.53 -0.70
CA HIS A 18 -6.11 -23.90 -0.05
C HIS A 18 -6.11 -25.34 0.49
N THR A 19 -5.35 -26.25 -0.14
CA THR A 19 -5.30 -27.67 0.26
C THR A 19 -4.33 -27.93 1.41
N ASN A 20 -3.29 -27.11 1.55
CA ASN A 20 -2.25 -27.26 2.58
C ASN A 20 -1.94 -25.93 3.29
N PRO A 21 -2.94 -25.16 3.76
CA PRO A 21 -2.68 -23.86 4.39
C PRO A 21 -1.83 -24.02 5.65
N GLY A 22 -0.74 -23.25 5.75
CA GLY A 22 0.14 -23.25 6.91
C GLY A 22 1.05 -24.47 7.05
N ARG A 23 0.97 -25.46 6.13
CA ARG A 23 1.79 -26.68 6.22
C ARG A 23 3.20 -26.43 5.71
N ARG A 24 4.22 -26.82 6.49
CA ARG A 24 5.62 -26.58 6.13
C ARG A 24 6.20 -27.69 5.26
N PHE A 25 7.06 -27.29 4.33
CA PHE A 25 7.83 -28.16 3.45
C PHE A 25 9.27 -27.65 3.32
N LEU A 26 10.16 -28.53 2.93
CA LEU A 26 11.54 -28.25 2.57
C LEU A 26 11.65 -28.12 1.05
N SER A 27 12.36 -27.11 0.57
CA SER A 27 12.65 -26.90 -0.85
C SER A 27 14.10 -26.52 -1.09
N CYS A 28 14.52 -26.51 -2.35
CA CYS A 28 15.78 -25.89 -2.73
C CYS A 28 15.82 -24.42 -2.26
N ALA A 29 16.98 -23.98 -1.77
CA ALA A 29 17.21 -22.58 -1.40
C ALA A 29 17.19 -21.67 -2.63
N GLN A 30 17.75 -22.14 -3.75
CA GLN A 30 17.79 -21.43 -5.01
C GLN A 30 16.47 -21.63 -5.76
N ILE A 31 15.67 -20.56 -5.87
CA ILE A 31 14.41 -20.56 -6.63
C ILE A 31 14.67 -20.60 -8.14
N VAL A 32 15.83 -20.09 -8.56
CA VAL A 32 16.19 -19.89 -9.97
C VAL A 32 16.67 -21.17 -10.63
N THR A 33 17.20 -22.12 -9.85
CA THR A 33 17.55 -23.43 -10.38
C THR A 33 16.26 -24.22 -10.57
N ASN A 34 16.14 -24.92 -11.69
CA ASN A 34 15.00 -25.80 -12.00
C ASN A 34 15.05 -27.08 -11.13
N CYS A 35 15.31 -26.91 -9.83
CA CYS A 35 15.47 -27.95 -8.84
C CYS A 35 14.12 -28.22 -8.18
N ASP A 36 13.47 -29.29 -8.62
CA ASP A 36 12.15 -29.70 -8.13
C ASP A 36 12.23 -30.45 -6.79
N PHE A 37 13.27 -30.20 -5.99
CA PHE A 37 13.37 -30.80 -4.66
C PHE A 37 12.23 -30.30 -3.77
N PHE A 38 11.45 -31.24 -3.25
CA PHE A 38 10.31 -30.98 -2.39
C PHE A 38 10.15 -32.10 -1.36
N LEU A 39 9.94 -31.73 -0.09
CA LEU A 39 9.65 -32.68 0.98
C LEU A 39 8.74 -32.06 2.04
N TRP A 40 7.63 -32.71 2.39
CA TRP A 40 6.79 -32.24 3.50
C TRP A 40 7.52 -32.38 4.83
N PHE A 41 7.56 -31.30 5.62
CA PHE A 41 8.09 -31.33 6.98
C PHE A 41 6.99 -31.70 7.98
N ASP A 42 5.84 -31.01 7.89
CA ASP A 42 4.69 -31.34 8.72
C ASP A 42 3.90 -32.53 8.13
N PRO A 43 3.32 -33.40 8.97
CA PRO A 43 2.45 -34.47 8.51
C PRO A 43 1.20 -33.91 7.79
N PRO A 44 0.47 -34.75 7.03
CA PRO A 44 -0.79 -34.34 6.41
C PRO A 44 -1.74 -33.77 7.46
N MET A 45 -2.36 -32.63 7.14
CA MET A 45 -3.37 -32.06 8.02
C MET A 45 -4.61 -32.94 8.09
N CYS A 46 -5.24 -32.97 9.26
CA CYS A 46 -6.48 -33.70 9.43
C CYS A 46 -7.59 -33.14 8.51
N ALA A 47 -8.55 -33.98 8.14
CA ALA A 47 -9.63 -33.61 7.24
C ALA A 47 -10.41 -32.38 7.74
N ARG A 48 -10.61 -32.28 9.06
CA ARG A 48 -11.27 -31.14 9.70
C ARG A 48 -10.48 -29.83 9.50
N ALA A 49 -9.17 -29.84 9.73
CA ALA A 49 -8.34 -28.64 9.55
C ALA A 49 -8.33 -28.18 8.08
N ARG A 50 -8.21 -29.13 7.12
CA ARG A 50 -8.29 -28.83 5.68
C ARG A 50 -9.63 -28.22 5.25
N ALA A 51 -10.71 -28.55 5.95
CA ALA A 51 -12.04 -27.98 5.67
C ALA A 51 -12.26 -26.62 6.34
N ILE A 52 -11.82 -26.46 7.60
CA ILE A 52 -12.12 -25.27 8.41
C ILE A 52 -11.18 -24.11 8.10
N ILE A 53 -9.86 -24.35 8.02
CA ILE A 53 -8.86 -23.28 7.92
C ILE A 53 -9.08 -22.39 6.68
N PRO A 54 -9.31 -22.92 5.47
CA PRO A 54 -9.55 -22.07 4.31
C PRO A 54 -10.79 -21.19 4.46
N GLY A 55 -11.89 -21.75 4.99
CA GLY A 55 -13.12 -20.98 5.23
C GLY A 55 -12.90 -19.81 6.20
N LEU A 56 -12.15 -20.04 7.28
CA LEU A 56 -11.80 -18.99 8.24
C LEU A 56 -10.89 -17.91 7.63
N LEU A 57 -9.90 -18.30 6.82
CA LEU A 57 -9.02 -17.35 6.14
C LEU A 57 -9.79 -16.50 5.14
N THR A 58 -10.67 -17.10 4.34
CA THR A 58 -11.53 -16.37 3.40
C THR A 58 -12.45 -15.40 4.12
N ALA A 59 -13.10 -15.84 5.20
CA ALA A 59 -13.97 -14.97 6.00
C ALA A 59 -13.18 -13.79 6.60
N ARG A 60 -12.01 -14.04 7.18
CA ARG A 60 -11.13 -12.99 7.70
C ARG A 60 -10.72 -12.00 6.61
N ASN A 61 -10.25 -12.48 5.47
CA ASN A 61 -9.81 -11.61 4.37
C ASN A 61 -10.97 -10.75 3.83
N ALA A 62 -12.19 -11.30 3.77
CA ALA A 62 -13.38 -10.55 3.38
C ALA A 62 -13.74 -9.46 4.40
N LEU A 63 -13.64 -9.76 5.69
CA LEU A 63 -13.85 -8.79 6.75
C LEU A 63 -12.80 -7.67 6.70
N GLU A 64 -11.52 -8.01 6.55
CA GLU A 64 -10.43 -7.03 6.39
C GLU A 64 -10.66 -6.12 5.17
N ALA A 65 -11.06 -6.68 4.03
CA ALA A 65 -11.38 -5.90 2.84
C ALA A 65 -12.57 -4.95 3.06
N HIS A 66 -13.61 -5.41 3.78
CA HIS A 66 -14.76 -4.58 4.11
C HIS A 66 -14.39 -3.45 5.09
N GLU A 67 -13.56 -3.72 6.09
CA GLU A 67 -13.04 -2.70 7.00
C GLU A 67 -12.23 -1.64 6.28
N VAL A 68 -11.35 -2.03 5.35
CA VAL A 68 -10.59 -1.10 4.51
C VAL A 68 -11.55 -0.24 3.68
N GLY A 69 -12.57 -0.85 3.08
CA GLY A 69 -13.61 -0.13 2.34
C GLY A 69 -14.36 0.89 3.21
N ILE A 70 -14.80 0.50 4.41
CA ILE A 70 -15.47 1.42 5.35
C ILE A 70 -14.54 2.56 5.76
N LYS A 71 -13.28 2.27 6.13
CA LYS A 71 -12.30 3.29 6.50
C LYS A 71 -12.07 4.28 5.36
N HIS A 72 -11.99 3.80 4.12
CA HIS A 72 -11.88 4.64 2.94
C HIS A 72 -13.13 5.52 2.73
N LEU A 73 -14.34 4.94 2.82
CA LEU A 73 -15.61 5.69 2.74
C LEU A 73 -15.74 6.74 3.84
N LEU A 74 -15.32 6.45 5.07
CA LEU A 74 -15.32 7.40 6.18
C LEU A 74 -14.36 8.57 5.92
N ARG A 75 -13.16 8.30 5.38
CA ARG A 75 -12.23 9.36 4.96
C ARG A 75 -12.84 10.26 3.88
N LEU A 76 -13.45 9.68 2.85
CA LEU A 76 -14.16 10.44 1.81
C LEU A 76 -15.28 11.31 2.39
N ARG A 77 -16.02 10.81 3.40
CA ARG A 77 -17.07 11.56 4.09
C ARG A 77 -16.53 12.75 4.91
N VAL A 78 -15.35 12.63 5.49
CA VAL A 78 -14.68 13.73 6.21
C VAL A 78 -14.18 14.79 5.23
N VAL A 79 -13.59 14.39 4.11
CA VAL A 79 -13.12 15.32 3.06
C VAL A 79 -14.29 16.09 2.43
N THR A 80 -15.39 15.41 2.11
CA THR A 80 -16.59 16.06 1.53
C THR A 80 -17.25 17.07 2.46
N LYS A 81 -17.23 16.84 3.79
CA LYS A 81 -17.71 17.84 4.77
C LYS A 81 -16.75 19.03 4.98
N ARG A 82 -15.48 18.89 4.59
CA ARG A 82 -14.48 19.97 4.57
C ARG A 82 -14.37 20.65 3.20
N SER A 83 -15.34 20.44 2.30
CA SER A 83 -15.45 21.32 1.14
C SER A 83 -15.73 22.73 1.63
N ALA A 84 -14.67 23.53 1.71
CA ALA A 84 -14.79 24.97 1.60
C ALA A 84 -15.76 25.26 0.45
N ARG A 85 -16.75 26.09 0.73
CA ARG A 85 -17.69 26.59 -0.27
C ARG A 85 -16.82 27.26 -1.34
N CYS A 86 -16.64 26.59 -2.48
CA CYS A 86 -15.90 27.12 -3.61
C CYS A 86 -16.93 27.76 -4.53
N ASP A 87 -16.85 29.07 -4.73
CA ASP A 87 -17.72 29.83 -5.64
C ASP A 87 -17.34 29.56 -7.11
N SER A 88 -17.33 28.28 -7.50
CA SER A 88 -17.13 27.82 -8.85
C SER A 88 -18.48 27.57 -9.51
N THR A 89 -18.69 28.11 -10.71
CA THR A 89 -19.88 27.87 -11.55
C THR A 89 -19.95 26.46 -12.15
N LYS A 90 -18.95 25.60 -11.90
CA LYS A 90 -18.87 24.24 -12.45
C LYS A 90 -19.09 23.21 -11.35
N SER A 91 -20.16 22.42 -11.48
CA SER A 91 -20.46 21.27 -10.61
C SER A 91 -19.74 20.02 -11.11
N LEU A 92 -19.07 19.29 -10.21
CA LEU A 92 -18.43 18.02 -10.53
C LEU A 92 -19.49 16.91 -10.47
N VAL A 93 -19.69 16.18 -11.57
CA VAL A 93 -20.64 15.04 -11.60
C VAL A 93 -19.96 13.82 -10.97
N LEU A 94 -20.39 13.47 -9.76
CA LEU A 94 -19.88 12.33 -9.01
C LEU A 94 -20.72 11.08 -9.35
N GLY A 95 -20.38 10.40 -10.44
CA GLY A 95 -21.13 9.21 -10.85
C GLY A 95 -20.59 8.43 -12.04
N VAL A 96 -19.36 8.69 -12.49
CA VAL A 96 -18.78 7.97 -13.63
C VAL A 96 -18.02 6.74 -13.13
N SER A 97 -18.37 5.58 -13.67
CA SER A 97 -17.86 4.26 -13.28
C SER A 97 -16.42 3.97 -13.74
N THR A 98 -15.69 4.99 -14.22
CA THR A 98 -14.31 4.82 -14.67
C THR A 98 -13.38 4.66 -13.47
N ARG A 99 -12.92 3.41 -13.32
CA ARG A 99 -11.80 2.84 -12.55
C ARG A 99 -10.69 3.84 -12.15
N TRP A 100 -10.94 4.69 -11.15
CA TRP A 100 -10.09 5.79 -10.69
C TRP A 100 -10.16 7.03 -11.60
N ASN A 101 -11.05 7.97 -11.27
CA ASN A 101 -10.95 9.33 -11.80
C ASN A 101 -9.57 9.88 -11.40
N SER A 102 -8.69 10.14 -12.37
CA SER A 102 -7.37 10.74 -12.14
C SER A 102 -7.48 12.05 -11.36
N THR A 103 -8.59 12.78 -11.52
CA THR A 103 -8.93 13.96 -10.72
C THR A 103 -9.01 13.67 -9.22
N TYR A 104 -9.52 12.51 -8.79
CA TYR A 104 -9.56 12.14 -7.37
C TYR A 104 -8.17 11.84 -6.83
N ASN A 105 -7.35 11.10 -7.58
CA ASN A 105 -5.96 10.85 -7.19
C ASN A 105 -5.16 12.17 -7.10
N VAL A 106 -5.37 13.09 -8.05
CA VAL A 106 -4.73 14.41 -8.04
C VAL A 106 -5.20 15.25 -6.86
N LEU A 107 -6.49 15.20 -6.49
CA LEU A 107 -7.02 15.91 -5.32
C LEU A 107 -6.55 15.29 -3.99
N GLU A 108 -6.44 13.97 -3.91
CA GLU A 108 -5.91 13.26 -2.74
C GLU A 108 -4.44 13.59 -2.52
N VAL A 109 -3.63 13.53 -3.58
CA VAL A 109 -2.22 13.97 -3.56
C VAL A 109 -2.11 15.45 -3.20
N ALA A 110 -2.94 16.33 -3.79
CA ALA A 110 -2.91 17.76 -3.46
C ALA A 110 -3.30 18.05 -2.00
N HIS A 111 -4.23 17.29 -1.42
CA HIS A 111 -4.60 17.40 -0.01
C HIS A 111 -3.48 16.89 0.90
N GLU A 112 -2.87 15.75 0.57
CA GLU A 112 -1.71 15.23 1.30
C GLU A 112 -0.50 16.19 1.23
N PHE A 113 -0.27 16.82 0.09
CA PHE A 113 0.76 17.86 -0.06
C PHE A 113 0.46 19.09 0.80
N LYS A 114 -0.79 19.57 0.83
CA LYS A 114 -1.19 20.70 1.68
C LYS A 114 -1.00 20.40 3.17
N ASP A 115 -1.37 19.18 3.60
CA ASP A 115 -1.15 18.72 4.98
C ASP A 115 0.33 18.42 5.27
N ALA A 116 1.13 18.07 4.27
CA ALA A 116 2.58 17.97 4.40
C ALA A 116 3.20 19.33 4.69
N PHE A 117 2.84 20.38 3.95
CA PHE A 117 3.35 21.74 4.20
C PHE A 117 2.86 22.34 5.53
N ALA A 118 1.62 22.06 5.94
CA ALA A 118 1.13 22.46 7.25
C ALA A 118 1.89 21.81 8.42
N ARG A 119 2.49 20.63 8.21
CA ARG A 119 3.37 19.98 9.19
C ARG A 119 4.77 20.60 9.28
N TYR A 120 5.22 21.29 8.23
CA TYR A 120 6.50 22.00 8.24
C TYR A 120 6.41 23.40 8.86
N ASP A 121 5.23 24.01 8.92
CA ASP A 121 5.03 25.40 9.39
C ASP A 121 5.13 25.60 10.92
N LEU A 122 5.21 24.54 11.72
CA LEU A 122 5.19 24.66 13.19
C LEU A 122 6.50 24.34 13.91
N GLU A 123 7.52 23.80 13.22
CA GLU A 123 8.75 23.36 13.91
C GLU A 123 10.07 23.84 13.28
N ASN A 124 10.05 24.57 12.15
CA ASN A 124 11.28 25.10 11.55
C ASN A 124 11.21 26.62 11.33
N VAL A 125 11.67 27.37 12.34
CA VAL A 125 11.92 28.82 12.27
C VAL A 125 12.96 29.17 11.17
N ASP A 126 13.68 28.18 10.64
CA ASP A 126 14.78 28.38 9.68
C ASP A 126 14.34 28.44 8.20
N PHE A 127 13.16 27.92 7.83
CA PHE A 127 12.71 27.95 6.42
C PHE A 127 12.16 29.30 5.97
N GLY A 128 11.59 30.11 6.87
CA GLY A 128 11.06 31.43 6.55
C GLY A 128 12.13 32.44 6.12
N LEU A 129 13.37 32.25 6.57
CA LEU A 129 14.52 33.12 6.25
C LEU A 129 15.02 32.94 4.81
N HIS A 130 14.84 31.75 4.22
CA HIS A 130 15.25 31.49 2.83
C HIS A 130 14.30 32.13 1.80
N ILE A 131 13.01 32.29 2.12
CA ILE A 131 12.03 32.91 1.21
C ILE A 131 12.19 34.44 1.17
N ILE A 132 12.63 35.05 2.27
CA ILE A 132 12.79 36.52 2.35
C ILE A 132 14.07 36.99 1.65
N ARG A 133 15.13 36.18 1.60
CA ARG A 133 16.41 36.56 0.98
C ARG A 133 16.40 36.59 -0.55
N ASP A 134 15.50 35.86 -1.21
CA ASP A 134 15.42 35.85 -2.68
C ASP A 134 14.59 37.00 -3.28
N LYS A 135 13.98 37.87 -2.46
CA LYS A 135 13.24 39.06 -2.95
C LYS A 135 14.09 40.32 -3.10
N GLY A 136 15.43 40.21 -3.11
CA GLY A 136 16.32 41.37 -2.99
C GLY A 136 17.55 41.41 -3.89
N HIS A 137 17.58 40.75 -5.05
CA HIS A 137 18.64 40.99 -6.03
C HIS A 137 18.10 41.71 -7.26
N LEU A 138 18.37 43.02 -7.28
CA LEU A 138 18.26 43.90 -8.44
C LEU A 138 19.09 43.30 -9.59
N VAL A 139 18.44 43.06 -10.72
CA VAL A 139 19.08 42.78 -12.01
C VAL A 139 19.84 44.03 -12.43
N PRO A 140 21.17 44.00 -12.68
CA PRO A 140 21.84 45.08 -13.39
C PRO A 140 21.38 45.05 -14.85
N THR A 141 20.75 46.13 -15.29
CA THR A 141 20.47 46.43 -16.69
C THR A 141 21.80 46.58 -17.44
N LEU A 142 22.03 45.73 -18.43
CA LEU A 142 22.95 46.00 -19.55
C LEU A 142 22.23 46.98 -20.48
N GLU A 143 22.72 48.21 -20.62
CA GLU A 143 22.80 48.97 -21.88
C GLU A 143 23.94 50.01 -21.75
N ASP A 144 24.88 49.93 -22.70
CA ASP A 144 25.96 50.84 -23.17
C ASP A 144 26.86 51.63 -22.21
#